data_AF-A0A7Z7QXG4-F1
#
_entry.id   AF-A0A7Z7QXG4-F1
#
_cell.length_a   1.000
_cell.length_b   1.000
_cell.length_c   1.000
_cell.angle_alpha   90.00
_cell.angle_beta   90.00
_cell.angle_gamma   90.00
#
_symmetry.space_group_name_H-M   'P 1'
#
loop_
_entity.id
_entity.type
_entity.pdbx_description
1 polymer ?
#
loop_
_entity_poly.entity_id
_entity_poly.type
_entity_poly.pdbx_seq_one_letter_code
_entity_poly.pdbx_strand_id
1 'polypeptide(L)'
;MTQNIITVKKEHIIENVISKSRFIAHIKPVQNEDEAKAFIAAIKKEHKDATHNCSAYTIGPEMNIQKANDDGEPTGTAGVPMLDILKKLDVHNACVVVTRYFGGIKLGGGGLIRAYSGAVRDVIYDIGRVELREAVPCIVTLNYDQTGKFEYELASTHFMLRNQTYTDKVSYYIDVVKSDYEAFINFLNQMTAGNFDLTEETPKQLPFDIPTE
;
A
#
# COMPACT_ATOMS: atom_id res chain seq x y z
N MET A 1 9.55 0.61 21.72
CA MET A 1 8.30 0.27 21.00
C MET A 1 8.66 0.32 19.54
N THR A 2 8.59 -0.80 18.82
CA THR A 2 8.78 -0.80 17.36
C THR A 2 7.62 -0.01 16.77
N GLN A 3 7.88 1.10 16.09
CA GLN A 3 6.82 1.87 15.44
C GLN A 3 6.18 1.01 14.35
N ASN A 4 4.84 0.98 14.31
CA ASN A 4 4.12 0.31 13.24
C ASN A 4 4.30 1.10 11.96
N ILE A 5 4.68 0.43 10.87
CA ILE A 5 4.97 1.08 9.60
C ILE A 5 3.67 1.15 8.79
N ILE A 6 3.17 2.37 8.56
CA ILE A 6 2.07 2.60 7.65
C ILE A 6 2.64 2.83 6.24
N THR A 7 2.07 2.17 5.24
CA THR A 7 2.52 2.27 3.84
C THR A 7 1.35 2.00 2.87
N VAL A 8 1.65 1.80 1.58
CA VAL A 8 0.69 1.34 0.56
C VAL A 8 0.92 -0.14 0.23
N LYS A 9 -0.14 -0.88 -0.08
CA LYS A 9 -0.08 -2.35 -0.24
C LYS A 9 0.70 -2.80 -1.46
N LYS A 10 0.60 -2.05 -2.55
CA LYS A 10 1.13 -2.40 -3.87
C LYS A 10 1.32 -1.13 -4.71
N GLU A 11 1.95 -1.31 -5.86
CA GLU A 11 2.03 -0.26 -6.87
C GLU A 11 0.62 0.14 -7.35
N HIS A 12 0.39 1.44 -7.50
CA HIS A 12 -0.89 1.99 -7.93
C HIS A 12 -0.73 3.27 -8.73
N ILE A 13 -1.71 3.57 -9.57
CA ILE A 13 -1.69 4.68 -10.51
C ILE A 13 -3.06 5.35 -10.60
N ILE A 14 -3.07 6.68 -10.58
CA ILE A 14 -4.24 7.48 -10.95
C ILE A 14 -3.83 8.65 -11.86
N GLU A 15 -4.80 9.22 -12.56
CA GLU A 15 -4.60 10.41 -13.37
C GLU A 15 -5.62 11.50 -13.01
N ASN A 16 -5.13 12.71 -12.76
CA ASN A 16 -5.92 13.92 -12.55
C ASN A 16 -5.67 14.94 -13.66
N VAL A 17 -6.73 15.63 -14.12
CA VAL A 17 -6.62 16.71 -15.12
C VAL A 17 -6.96 18.05 -14.48
N ILE A 18 -5.99 18.98 -14.48
CA ILE A 18 -6.13 20.31 -13.88
C ILE A 18 -5.71 21.36 -14.90
N SER A 19 -6.64 22.25 -15.27
CA SER A 19 -6.40 23.30 -16.27
C SER A 19 -5.74 22.76 -17.55
N LYS A 20 -6.31 21.67 -18.09
CA LYS A 20 -5.83 20.90 -19.25
C LYS A 20 -4.47 20.20 -19.08
N SER A 21 -3.75 20.42 -17.98
CA SER A 21 -2.54 19.67 -17.68
C SER A 21 -2.92 18.33 -17.06
N ARG A 22 -2.26 17.25 -17.47
CA ARG A 22 -2.45 15.91 -16.90
C ARG A 22 -1.39 15.66 -15.85
N PHE A 23 -1.80 15.12 -14.70
CA PHE A 23 -0.95 14.73 -13.59
C PHE A 23 -1.21 13.26 -13.29
N ILE A 24 -0.24 12.40 -13.64
CA ILE A 24 -0.33 10.95 -13.46
C ILE A 24 0.52 10.61 -12.24
N ALA A 25 -0.12 10.15 -11.17
CA ALA A 25 0.55 9.81 -9.92
C ALA A 25 0.76 8.30 -9.86
N HIS A 26 2.03 7.87 -9.88
CA HIS A 26 2.44 6.50 -9.64
C HIS A 26 2.99 6.40 -8.21
N ILE A 27 2.46 5.50 -7.40
CA ILE A 27 2.96 5.24 -6.04
C ILE A 27 3.31 3.77 -5.89
N LYS A 28 4.37 3.46 -5.15
CA LYS A 28 4.84 2.10 -4.92
C LYS A 28 5.47 1.94 -3.53
N PRO A 29 5.20 0.84 -2.81
CA PRO A 29 5.97 0.51 -1.61
C PRO A 29 7.40 0.12 -2.00
N VAL A 30 8.39 0.63 -1.29
CA VAL A 30 9.83 0.44 -1.54
C VAL A 30 10.57 0.17 -0.23
N GLN A 31 11.52 -0.75 -0.23
CA GLN A 31 12.24 -1.15 0.98
C GLN A 31 13.51 -0.33 1.24
N ASN A 32 14.07 0.29 0.21
CA ASN A 32 15.36 0.97 0.25
C ASN A 32 15.46 2.05 -0.85
N GLU A 33 16.54 2.84 -0.81
CA GLU A 33 16.74 3.92 -1.80
C GLU A 33 16.94 3.41 -3.21
N ASP A 34 17.52 2.23 -3.38
CA ASP A 34 17.84 1.69 -4.70
C ASP A 34 16.55 1.28 -5.43
N GLU A 35 15.60 0.68 -4.72
CA GLU A 35 14.25 0.42 -5.24
C GLU A 35 13.51 1.72 -5.60
N ALA A 36 13.59 2.75 -4.75
CA ALA A 36 12.99 4.05 -5.05
C ALA A 36 13.60 4.69 -6.31
N LYS A 37 14.94 4.70 -6.43
CA LYS A 37 15.65 5.23 -7.60
C LYS A 37 15.34 4.43 -8.86
N ALA A 38 15.27 3.11 -8.76
CA ALA A 38 14.91 2.23 -9.88
C ALA A 38 13.48 2.50 -10.36
N PHE A 39 12.53 2.66 -9.43
CA PHE A 39 11.16 3.01 -9.74
C PHE A 39 11.06 4.38 -10.44
N ILE A 40 11.73 5.40 -9.90
CA ILE A 40 11.78 6.74 -10.53
C ILE A 40 12.35 6.66 -11.95
N ALA A 41 13.44 5.92 -12.15
CA ALA A 41 14.05 5.75 -13.46
C ALA A 41 13.13 5.01 -14.45
N ALA A 42 12.36 4.02 -13.98
CA ALA A 42 11.40 3.30 -14.79
C ALA A 42 10.27 4.22 -15.27
N ILE A 43 9.65 4.99 -14.36
CA ILE A 43 8.58 5.95 -14.72
C ILE A 43 9.10 7.05 -15.65
N LYS A 44 10.31 7.58 -15.40
CA LYS A 44 10.94 8.56 -16.32
C LYS A 44 11.18 7.99 -17.71
N LYS A 45 11.53 6.70 -17.82
CA LYS A 45 11.71 6.03 -19.11
C LYS A 45 10.38 5.82 -19.84
N GLU A 46 9.34 5.42 -19.11
CA GLU A 46 7.99 5.26 -19.64
C GLU A 46 7.42 6.60 -20.13
N HIS A 47 7.57 7.66 -19.33
CA HIS A 47 7.10 9.01 -19.61
C HIS A 47 8.21 9.97 -20.03
N LYS A 48 9.08 9.51 -20.94
CA LYS A 48 10.22 10.29 -21.44
C LYS A 48 9.82 11.62 -22.12
N ASP A 49 8.61 11.67 -22.68
CA ASP A 49 8.06 12.82 -23.41
C ASP A 49 7.21 13.73 -22.52
N ALA A 50 7.13 13.44 -21.22
CA ALA A 50 6.44 14.29 -20.26
C ALA A 50 7.20 15.60 -20.03
N THR A 51 6.47 16.62 -19.55
CA THR A 51 7.07 17.92 -19.22
C THR A 51 7.97 17.79 -17.98
N HIS A 52 7.48 17.10 -16.95
CA HIS A 52 8.19 16.86 -15.69
C HIS A 52 7.79 15.51 -15.10
N ASN A 53 8.73 14.84 -14.44
CA ASN A 53 8.54 13.63 -13.64
C ASN A 53 9.06 13.89 -12.23
N CYS A 54 8.29 14.67 -11.47
CA CYS A 54 8.63 15.04 -10.10
C CYS A 54 8.46 13.82 -9.18
N SER A 55 9.28 13.73 -8.14
CA SER A 55 9.28 12.54 -7.28
C SER A 55 9.46 12.90 -5.81
N ALA A 56 8.88 12.08 -4.94
CA ALA A 56 9.14 12.09 -3.52
C ALA A 56 9.19 10.67 -2.96
N TYR A 57 9.97 10.43 -1.91
CA TYR A 57 9.95 9.17 -1.19
C TYR A 57 10.40 9.31 0.26
N THR A 58 9.93 8.38 1.07
CA THR A 58 10.29 8.20 2.48
C THR A 58 10.73 6.75 2.70
N ILE A 59 11.83 6.52 3.41
CA ILE A 59 12.31 5.18 3.77
C ILE A 59 12.72 5.15 5.24
N GLY A 60 12.40 4.04 5.89
CA GLY A 60 12.68 3.76 7.30
C GLY A 60 11.46 4.00 8.20
N PRO A 61 11.44 3.33 9.37
CA PRO A 61 10.35 3.43 10.32
C PRO A 61 10.14 4.86 10.86
N GLU A 62 11.19 5.69 10.89
CA GLU A 62 11.10 7.09 11.30
C GLU A 62 11.20 8.06 10.11
N MET A 63 10.99 7.56 8.88
CA MET A 63 11.29 8.30 7.65
C MET A 63 12.74 8.84 7.65
N ASN A 64 13.69 8.01 8.05
CA ASN A 64 15.11 8.35 8.19
C ASN A 64 15.70 8.92 6.90
N ILE A 65 15.18 8.49 5.76
CA ILE A 65 15.52 9.02 4.44
C ILE A 65 14.27 9.66 3.87
N GLN A 66 14.40 10.93 3.47
CA GLN A 66 13.37 11.73 2.83
C GLN A 66 13.99 12.40 1.61
N LYS A 67 13.38 12.23 0.43
CA LYS A 67 13.82 12.91 -0.79
C LYS A 67 12.64 13.49 -1.53
N ALA A 68 12.89 14.63 -2.15
CA ALA A 68 11.98 15.37 -2.99
C ALA A 68 12.77 15.89 -4.20
N ASN A 69 12.17 15.85 -5.39
CA ASN A 69 12.76 16.37 -6.61
C ASN A 69 11.67 17.02 -7.48
N ASP A 70 11.87 18.29 -7.82
CA ASP A 70 10.96 19.07 -8.66
C ASP A 70 11.11 18.80 -10.16
N ASP A 71 12.16 18.09 -10.60
CA ASP A 71 12.39 17.70 -12.00
C ASP A 71 12.21 18.83 -13.04
N GLY A 72 12.68 20.03 -12.70
CA GLY A 72 12.60 21.22 -13.55
C GLY A 72 11.34 22.07 -13.39
N GLU A 73 10.38 21.67 -12.55
CA GLU A 73 9.37 22.59 -12.03
C GLU A 73 10.04 23.68 -11.19
N PRO A 74 9.39 24.86 -10.98
CA PRO A 74 9.89 25.87 -10.07
C PRO A 74 10.19 25.27 -8.69
N THR A 75 11.35 25.63 -8.13
CA THR A 75 11.85 25.07 -6.87
C THR A 75 10.81 25.10 -5.76
N GLY A 76 10.59 23.96 -5.12
CA GLY A 76 9.68 23.79 -3.99
C GLY A 76 8.20 23.75 -4.37
N THR A 77 7.85 23.66 -5.66
CA THR A 77 6.45 23.64 -6.11
C THR A 77 5.90 22.26 -6.44
N ALA A 78 6.72 21.22 -6.45
CA ALA A 78 6.30 19.86 -6.76
C ALA A 78 6.79 18.83 -5.73
N GLY A 79 8.08 18.51 -5.70
CA GLY A 79 8.64 17.43 -4.90
C GLY A 79 8.44 17.61 -3.40
N VAL A 80 8.64 18.83 -2.87
CA VAL A 80 8.43 19.12 -1.44
C VAL A 80 6.93 18.98 -1.07
N PRO A 81 5.99 19.62 -1.79
CA PRO A 81 4.56 19.40 -1.58
C PRO A 81 4.10 17.93 -1.66
N MET A 82 4.74 17.10 -2.48
CA MET A 82 4.49 15.66 -2.56
C MET A 82 4.97 14.94 -1.30
N LEU A 83 6.20 15.23 -0.87
CA LEU A 83 6.80 14.66 0.34
C LEU A 83 6.00 15.03 1.60
N ASP A 84 5.50 16.26 1.68
CA ASP A 84 4.68 16.72 2.81
C ASP A 84 3.39 15.92 2.95
N ILE A 85 2.80 15.44 1.84
CA ILE A 85 1.62 14.57 1.90
C ILE A 85 1.97 13.18 2.43
N LEU A 86 3.08 12.58 1.98
CA LEU A 86 3.54 11.30 2.54
C LEU A 86 3.71 11.41 4.05
N LYS A 87 4.36 12.49 4.53
CA LYS A 87 4.56 12.75 5.96
C LYS A 87 3.26 12.99 6.70
N LYS A 88 2.37 13.80 6.14
CA LYS A 88 1.08 14.12 6.77
C LYS A 88 0.19 12.89 6.92
N LEU A 89 0.22 11.98 5.95
CA LEU A 89 -0.55 10.74 5.98
C LEU A 89 0.21 9.57 6.62
N ASP A 90 1.38 9.85 7.20
CA ASP A 90 2.27 8.89 7.86
C ASP A 90 2.62 7.69 6.96
N VAL A 91 2.80 7.94 5.65
CA VAL A 91 3.15 6.90 4.68
C VAL A 91 4.66 6.76 4.61
N HIS A 92 5.16 5.64 5.11
CA HIS A 92 6.56 5.23 5.10
C HIS A 92 6.86 4.27 3.95
N ASN A 93 8.16 4.07 3.68
CA ASN A 93 8.66 3.05 2.74
C ASN A 93 7.90 3.07 1.41
N ALA A 94 7.72 4.28 0.87
CA ALA A 94 6.93 4.50 -0.34
C ALA A 94 7.63 5.54 -1.22
N CYS A 95 7.56 5.32 -2.52
CA CYS A 95 8.00 6.26 -3.52
C CYS A 95 6.82 6.64 -4.41
N VAL A 96 6.70 7.94 -4.68
CA VAL A 96 5.70 8.50 -5.58
C VAL A 96 6.38 9.32 -6.66
N VAL A 97 5.93 9.13 -7.90
CA VAL A 97 6.32 9.93 -9.08
C VAL A 97 5.05 10.53 -9.66
N VAL A 98 5.03 11.85 -9.83
CA VAL A 98 3.95 12.55 -10.50
C VAL A 98 4.46 13.06 -11.83
N THR A 99 4.01 12.40 -12.89
CA THR A 99 4.29 12.77 -14.27
C THR A 99 3.31 13.84 -14.72
N ARG A 100 3.84 14.95 -15.22
CA ARG A 100 3.05 16.07 -15.72
C ARG A 100 3.20 16.21 -17.22
N TYR A 101 2.07 16.26 -17.93
CA TYR A 101 1.98 16.76 -19.30
C TYR A 101 1.34 18.14 -19.30
N PHE A 102 2.10 19.16 -19.73
CA PHE A 102 1.63 20.54 -19.76
C PHE A 102 0.48 20.74 -20.76
N GLY A 103 -0.64 21.31 -20.28
CA GLY A 103 -1.86 21.52 -21.06
C GLY A 103 -2.00 22.89 -21.72
N GLY A 104 -0.94 23.71 -21.76
CA GLY A 104 -0.98 25.06 -22.34
C GLY A 104 -1.44 26.17 -21.38
N ILE A 105 -1.93 25.84 -20.17
CA ILE A 105 -2.37 26.83 -19.17
C ILE A 105 -1.43 26.79 -17.96
N LYS A 106 -0.78 27.92 -17.67
CA LYS A 106 0.10 28.06 -16.49
C LYS A 106 -0.72 28.07 -15.20
N LEU A 107 -0.29 27.28 -14.22
CA LEU A 107 -0.94 27.16 -12.91
C LEU A 107 -0.43 28.16 -11.86
N GLY A 108 0.76 28.74 -12.08
CA GLY A 108 1.48 29.51 -11.07
C GLY A 108 1.97 28.62 -9.91
N GLY A 109 2.83 29.16 -9.03
CA GLY A 109 3.44 28.37 -7.94
C GLY A 109 2.41 27.72 -7.02
N GLY A 110 1.43 28.49 -6.53
CA GLY A 110 0.36 27.95 -5.67
C GLY A 110 -0.59 26.97 -6.38
N GLY A 111 -0.72 27.05 -7.70
CA GLY A 111 -1.47 26.06 -8.48
C GLY A 111 -0.72 24.74 -8.63
N LEU A 112 0.60 24.80 -8.84
CA LEU A 112 1.46 23.62 -8.91
C LEU A 112 1.51 22.88 -7.58
N ILE A 113 1.75 23.61 -6.48
CA ILE A 113 1.76 23.03 -5.12
C ILE A 113 0.47 22.23 -4.87
N ARG A 114 -0.70 22.83 -5.16
CA ARG A 114 -1.99 22.15 -4.98
C ARG A 114 -2.18 20.97 -5.91
N ALA A 115 -1.72 21.06 -7.16
CA ALA A 115 -1.83 19.97 -8.13
C ALA A 115 -1.00 18.75 -7.71
N TYR A 116 0.27 18.97 -7.34
CA TYR A 116 1.18 17.90 -6.94
C TYR A 116 0.79 17.27 -5.59
N SER A 117 0.48 18.08 -4.58
CA SER A 117 -0.04 17.56 -3.30
C SER A 117 -1.37 16.81 -3.49
N GLY A 118 -2.27 17.36 -4.31
CA GLY A 118 -3.55 16.74 -4.63
C GLY A 118 -3.36 15.37 -5.28
N ALA A 119 -2.51 15.26 -6.30
CA ALA A 119 -2.24 14.00 -6.99
C ALA A 119 -1.70 12.91 -6.06
N VAL A 120 -0.78 13.25 -5.14
CA VAL A 120 -0.25 12.28 -4.16
C VAL A 120 -1.29 11.89 -3.12
N ARG A 121 -2.07 12.86 -2.62
CA ARG A 121 -3.16 12.56 -1.70
C ARG A 121 -4.15 11.61 -2.35
N ASP A 122 -4.64 11.97 -3.53
CA ASP A 122 -5.70 11.25 -4.20
C ASP A 122 -5.27 9.80 -4.53
N VAL A 123 -3.99 9.57 -4.91
CA VAL A 123 -3.52 8.18 -5.18
C VAL A 123 -3.45 7.34 -3.90
N ILE A 124 -3.13 7.95 -2.75
CA ILE A 124 -3.10 7.27 -1.44
C ILE A 124 -4.52 6.96 -0.95
N TYR A 125 -5.47 7.87 -1.15
CA TYR A 125 -6.87 7.62 -0.81
C TYR A 125 -7.49 6.55 -1.70
N ASP A 126 -7.12 6.49 -2.98
CA ASP A 126 -7.64 5.49 -3.91
C ASP A 126 -7.10 4.08 -3.62
N ILE A 127 -5.79 3.93 -3.36
CA ILE A 127 -5.20 2.62 -3.01
C ILE A 127 -5.44 2.19 -1.56
N GLY A 128 -5.73 3.14 -0.67
CA GLY A 128 -5.80 2.92 0.77
C GLY A 128 -4.43 2.81 1.44
N ARG A 129 -4.43 2.86 2.77
CA ARG A 129 -3.22 2.65 3.58
C ARG A 129 -3.27 1.28 4.23
N VAL A 130 -2.09 0.73 4.47
CA VAL A 130 -1.90 -0.51 5.22
C VAL A 130 -0.92 -0.28 6.35
N GLU A 131 -1.13 -0.99 7.45
CA GLU A 131 -0.18 -1.09 8.54
C GLU A 131 0.54 -2.44 8.45
N LEU A 132 1.87 -2.41 8.49
CA LEU A 132 2.66 -3.62 8.60
C LEU A 132 2.60 -4.13 10.03
N ARG A 133 2.02 -5.32 10.21
CA ARG A 133 1.92 -6.00 11.50
C ARG A 133 2.60 -7.36 11.43
N GLU A 134 3.19 -7.79 12.54
CA GLU A 134 3.72 -9.14 12.67
C GLU A 134 2.55 -10.13 12.62
N ALA A 135 2.57 -11.01 11.62
CA ALA A 135 1.51 -11.96 11.36
C ALA A 135 2.06 -13.37 11.16
N VAL A 136 1.25 -14.35 11.54
CA VAL A 136 1.46 -15.78 11.30
C VAL A 136 0.58 -16.18 10.12
N PRO A 137 1.15 -16.46 8.95
CA PRO A 137 0.39 -17.04 7.85
C PRO A 137 0.04 -18.49 8.22
N CYS A 138 -1.23 -18.81 8.11
CA CYS A 138 -1.80 -20.11 8.46
C CYS A 138 -2.42 -20.75 7.22
N ILE A 139 -2.32 -22.07 7.12
CA ILE A 139 -3.05 -22.89 6.17
C ILE A 139 -3.97 -23.79 6.97
N VAL A 140 -5.27 -23.54 6.88
CA VAL A 140 -6.31 -24.33 7.55
C VAL A 140 -6.96 -25.24 6.51
N THR A 141 -6.89 -26.55 6.72
CA THR A 141 -7.48 -27.53 5.80
C THR A 141 -8.67 -28.23 6.45
N LEU A 142 -9.82 -28.16 5.79
CA LEU A 142 -11.11 -28.65 6.27
C LEU A 142 -11.73 -29.65 5.29
N ASN A 143 -12.59 -30.52 5.80
CA ASN A 143 -13.44 -31.34 4.96
C ASN A 143 -14.58 -30.49 4.37
N TYR A 144 -15.10 -30.90 3.21
CA TYR A 144 -16.13 -30.13 2.47
C TYR A 144 -17.40 -29.85 3.28
N ASP A 145 -17.79 -30.74 4.19
CA ASP A 145 -18.97 -30.60 5.05
C ASP A 145 -18.87 -29.44 6.07
N GLN A 146 -17.66 -28.95 6.34
CA GLN A 146 -17.40 -27.86 7.28
C GLN A 146 -17.27 -26.49 6.60
N THR A 147 -17.06 -26.46 5.28
CA THR A 147 -16.65 -25.26 4.51
C THR A 147 -17.67 -24.14 4.55
N GLY A 148 -18.95 -24.42 4.30
CA GLY A 148 -19.96 -23.37 4.15
C GLY A 148 -20.16 -22.52 5.43
N LYS A 149 -20.22 -23.17 6.60
CA LYS A 149 -20.32 -22.45 7.87
C LYS A 149 -19.02 -21.70 8.18
N PHE A 150 -17.87 -22.34 7.95
CA PHE A 150 -16.57 -21.73 8.18
C PHE A 150 -16.37 -20.46 7.36
N GLU A 151 -16.67 -20.49 6.06
CA GLU A 151 -16.54 -19.34 5.15
C GLU A 151 -17.46 -18.18 5.56
N TYR A 152 -18.71 -18.49 5.91
CA TYR A 152 -19.68 -17.49 6.37
C TYR A 152 -19.20 -16.77 7.64
N GLU A 153 -18.71 -17.53 8.63
CA GLU A 153 -18.26 -16.98 9.90
C GLU A 153 -16.91 -16.26 9.75
N LEU A 154 -15.98 -16.81 8.96
CA LEU A 154 -14.69 -16.18 8.65
C LEU A 154 -14.88 -14.80 8.02
N ALA A 155 -15.84 -14.65 7.11
CA ALA A 155 -16.18 -13.37 6.49
C ALA A 155 -16.64 -12.28 7.48
N SER A 156 -17.07 -12.68 8.68
CA SER A 156 -17.49 -11.77 9.76
C SER A 156 -16.36 -11.45 10.75
N THR A 157 -15.15 -11.99 10.53
CA THR A 157 -13.97 -11.75 11.36
C THR A 157 -13.01 -10.74 10.71
N HIS A 158 -11.98 -10.35 11.45
CA HIS A 158 -10.87 -9.56 10.92
C HIS A 158 -9.71 -10.44 10.40
N PHE A 159 -9.87 -11.77 10.36
CA PHE A 159 -8.82 -12.66 9.84
C PHE A 159 -8.77 -12.55 8.33
N MET A 160 -7.57 -12.32 7.78
CA MET A 160 -7.41 -12.00 6.38
C MET A 160 -7.29 -13.28 5.54
N LEU A 161 -8.36 -13.65 4.83
CA LEU A 161 -8.33 -14.72 3.83
C LEU A 161 -7.54 -14.26 2.60
N ARG A 162 -6.35 -14.83 2.39
CA ARG A 162 -5.46 -14.53 1.27
C ARG A 162 -5.80 -15.36 0.03
N ASN A 163 -6.11 -16.64 0.20
CA ASN A 163 -6.45 -17.55 -0.89
C ASN A 163 -7.19 -18.78 -0.37
N GLN A 164 -7.77 -19.55 -1.29
CA GLN A 164 -8.37 -20.85 -1.02
C GLN A 164 -8.11 -21.83 -2.17
N THR A 165 -7.91 -23.11 -1.85
CA THR A 165 -7.68 -24.17 -2.83
C THR A 165 -8.59 -25.36 -2.55
N TYR A 166 -9.20 -25.89 -3.61
CA TYR A 166 -10.15 -26.99 -3.55
C TYR A 166 -9.53 -28.24 -4.17
N THR A 167 -9.29 -29.28 -3.37
CA THR A 167 -8.82 -30.60 -3.80
C THR A 167 -9.75 -31.68 -3.25
N ASP A 168 -9.22 -32.77 -2.69
CA ASP A 168 -9.91 -33.72 -1.83
C ASP A 168 -10.39 -33.09 -0.50
N LYS A 169 -9.72 -32.03 -0.04
CA LYS A 169 -10.14 -31.14 1.06
C LYS A 169 -10.08 -29.67 0.60
N VAL A 170 -10.55 -28.75 1.43
CA VAL A 170 -10.44 -27.30 1.17
C VAL A 170 -9.41 -26.69 2.08
N SER A 171 -8.41 -26.02 1.51
CA SER A 171 -7.37 -25.31 2.26
C SER A 171 -7.55 -23.80 2.14
N TYR A 172 -7.58 -23.12 3.28
CA TYR A 172 -7.71 -21.68 3.43
C TYR A 172 -6.38 -21.09 3.88
N TYR A 173 -5.86 -20.14 3.13
CA TYR A 173 -4.64 -19.40 3.44
C TYR A 173 -5.04 -18.12 4.17
N ILE A 174 -4.79 -18.06 5.47
CA ILE A 174 -5.29 -17.00 6.34
C ILE A 174 -4.10 -16.33 7.02
N ASP A 175 -3.96 -15.03 6.86
CA ASP A 175 -2.93 -14.26 7.53
C ASP A 175 -3.48 -13.71 8.86
N VAL A 176 -2.89 -14.15 9.97
CA VAL A 176 -3.39 -13.86 11.33
C VAL A 176 -2.40 -12.94 12.04
N VAL A 177 -2.86 -11.78 12.50
CA VAL A 177 -2.02 -10.89 13.33
C VAL A 177 -1.60 -11.67 14.57
N LYS A 178 -0.31 -11.63 14.92
CA LYS A 178 0.26 -12.47 15.98
C LYS A 178 -0.41 -12.27 17.34
N SER A 179 -0.91 -11.07 17.64
CA SER A 179 -1.69 -10.78 18.86
C SER A 179 -3.03 -11.53 18.91
N ASP A 180 -3.59 -11.88 17.77
CA ASP A 180 -4.94 -12.43 17.64
C ASP A 180 -4.90 -13.95 17.43
N TYR A 181 -3.70 -14.55 17.50
CA TYR A 181 -3.48 -15.96 17.21
C TYR A 181 -4.28 -16.90 18.12
N GLU A 182 -4.35 -16.60 19.42
CA GLU A 182 -5.15 -17.39 20.36
C GLU A 182 -6.65 -17.30 20.04
N ALA A 183 -7.14 -16.11 19.68
CA ALA A 183 -8.52 -15.92 19.25
C ALA A 183 -8.83 -16.69 17.96
N PHE A 184 -7.87 -16.74 17.03
CA PHE A 184 -7.98 -17.54 15.80
C PHE A 184 -8.10 -19.03 16.09
N ILE A 185 -7.27 -19.59 16.97
CA ILE A 185 -7.37 -21.01 17.37
C ILE A 185 -8.72 -21.31 18.03
N ASN A 186 -9.22 -20.41 18.88
CA ASN A 186 -10.54 -20.56 19.48
C ASN A 186 -11.66 -20.54 18.44
N PHE A 187 -11.57 -19.64 17.45
CA PHE A 187 -12.48 -19.58 16.31
C PHE A 187 -12.46 -20.90 15.51
N LEU A 188 -11.28 -21.43 15.17
CA LEU A 188 -11.15 -22.70 14.45
C LEU A 188 -11.84 -23.84 15.21
N ASN A 189 -11.55 -23.97 16.51
CA ASN A 189 -12.16 -25.00 17.36
C ASN A 189 -13.69 -24.88 17.40
N GLN A 190 -14.23 -23.67 17.55
CA GLN A 190 -15.67 -23.43 17.60
C GLN A 190 -16.36 -23.78 16.27
N MET A 191 -15.73 -23.48 15.14
CA MET A 191 -16.32 -23.71 13.82
C MET A 191 -16.25 -25.16 13.36
N THR A 192 -15.23 -25.88 13.78
CA THR A 192 -14.90 -27.20 13.23
C THR A 192 -15.04 -28.33 14.26
N ALA A 193 -15.40 -28.00 15.51
CA ALA A 193 -15.35 -28.91 16.66
C ALA A 193 -13.97 -29.59 16.83
N GLY A 194 -12.90 -28.86 16.49
CA GLY A 194 -11.52 -29.35 16.56
C GLY A 194 -11.09 -30.21 15.36
N ASN A 195 -11.95 -30.42 14.36
CA ASN A 195 -11.63 -31.23 13.18
C ASN A 195 -11.07 -30.33 12.07
N PHE A 196 -9.79 -29.98 12.15
CA PHE A 196 -9.05 -29.23 11.14
C PHE A 196 -7.57 -29.62 11.14
N ASP A 197 -6.92 -29.52 9.99
CA ASP A 197 -5.46 -29.58 9.89
C ASP A 197 -4.93 -28.14 9.80
N LEU A 198 -3.95 -27.77 10.63
CA LEU A 198 -3.33 -26.44 10.65
C LEU A 198 -1.84 -26.53 10.35
N THR A 199 -1.38 -25.75 9.39
CA THR A 199 0.05 -25.51 9.13
C THR A 199 0.36 -24.03 9.32
N GLU A 200 1.42 -23.73 10.06
CA GLU A 200 1.90 -22.37 10.33
C GLU A 200 3.14 -22.09 9.49
N GLU A 201 3.20 -20.92 8.85
CA GLU A 201 4.42 -20.38 8.25
C GLU A 201 5.20 -19.53 9.27
N THR A 202 6.47 -19.25 8.97
CA THR A 202 7.28 -18.34 9.78
C THR A 202 6.63 -16.95 9.88
N PRO A 203 6.54 -16.37 11.10
CA PRO A 203 5.99 -15.03 11.27
C PRO A 203 6.74 -13.99 10.42
N LYS A 204 5.98 -13.10 9.79
CA LYS A 204 6.51 -12.02 8.93
C LYS A 204 5.64 -10.77 9.04
N GLN A 205 6.20 -9.64 8.62
CA GLN A 205 5.45 -8.39 8.53
C GLN A 205 4.53 -8.45 7.32
N LEU A 206 3.21 -8.36 7.54
CA LEU A 206 2.21 -8.37 6.49
C LEU A 206 1.36 -7.09 6.52
N PRO A 207 0.91 -6.61 5.35
CA PRO A 207 0.10 -5.41 5.25
C PRO A 207 -1.37 -5.70 5.59
N PHE A 208 -1.89 -5.03 6.62
CA PHE A 208 -3.31 -5.05 6.97
C PHE A 208 -3.94 -3.70 6.66
N ASP A 209 -5.09 -3.71 5.98
CA ASP A 209 -5.77 -2.49 5.56
C ASP A 209 -6.22 -1.68 6.80
N ILE A 210 -5.98 -0.37 6.76
CA ILE A 210 -6.40 0.59 7.79
C ILE A 210 -7.24 1.70 7.15
N PRO A 211 -8.12 2.37 7.90
CA PRO A 211 -8.84 3.53 7.39
C PRO A 211 -7.90 4.62 6.87
N THR A 212 -8.21 5.15 5.70
CA THR A 212 -7.59 6.38 5.18
C THR A 212 -8.52 7.54 5.48
N GLU A 213 -8.26 8.22 6.59
CA GLU A 213 -8.99 9.42 7.05
C GLU A 213 -8.27 10.70 6.63
#